data_AF-A0A1I7I4K0-F1
#
_entry.id   AF-A0A1I7I4K0-F1
#
_cell.length_a   1.000
_cell.length_b   1.000
_cell.length_c   1.000
_cell.angle_alpha   90.00
_cell.angle_beta   90.00
_cell.angle_gamma   90.00
#
_symmetry.space_group_name_H-M   'P 1'
#
loop_
_entity.id
_entity.type
_entity.pdbx_description
1 polymer ?
#
loop_
_entity_poly.entity_id
_entity_poly.type
_entity_poly.pdbx_seq_one_letter_code
_entity_poly.pdbx_strand_id
1 'polypeptide(L)'
;MNTTDKKNILLGSVIGVIPVIWAALIAAPYMRNGLLEHMDELSGAFRQPFQIRITENTLRTILFFLVIYAVSIGIWLSTRRNYRRGEEHGSAKWGDPKTLNKRYADRIPENNKLLTRNVRIGLNGRKHRRNLNVMVIGGSGAGKTRFYCKPNVMQCGESSLVVLDPKGETNYSHFFITFFQRREMQ
;
A
#
# COMPACT_ATOMS: atom_id res chain seq x y z
N MET A 1 -4.27 5.77 2.59
CA MET A 1 -5.46 6.52 3.04
C MET A 1 -4.99 7.45 4.14
N ASN A 2 -4.96 8.75 3.84
CA ASN A 2 -4.48 9.74 4.78
C ASN A 2 -5.46 9.85 5.95
N THR A 3 -5.00 10.33 7.10
CA THR A 3 -5.86 10.56 8.28
C THR A 3 -7.04 11.49 7.96
N THR A 4 -6.85 12.43 7.04
CA THR A 4 -7.89 13.32 6.51
C THR A 4 -8.99 12.56 5.75
N ASP A 5 -8.63 11.58 4.90
CA ASP A 5 -9.59 10.79 4.14
C ASP A 5 -10.49 9.96 5.05
N LYS A 6 -9.90 9.38 6.11
CA LYS A 6 -10.63 8.61 7.12
C LYS A 6 -11.66 9.48 7.84
N LYS A 7 -11.29 10.70 8.22
CA LYS A 7 -12.19 11.66 8.88
C LYS A 7 -13.33 12.08 7.94
N ASN A 8 -13.05 12.35 6.67
CA ASN A 8 -14.06 12.76 5.70
C ASN A 8 -15.07 11.62 5.43
N ILE A 9 -14.60 10.38 5.34
CA ILE A 9 -15.46 9.20 5.20
C ILE A 9 -16.33 8.99 6.43
N LEU A 10 -15.73 9.09 7.63
CA LEU A 10 -16.48 8.96 8.88
C LEU A 10 -17.56 10.05 8.98
N LEU A 11 -17.21 11.30 8.70
CA LEU A 11 -18.14 12.42 8.72
C LEU A 11 -19.30 12.22 7.74
N GLY A 12 -19.01 11.79 6.50
CA GLY A 12 -20.04 11.49 5.51
C GLY A 12 -20.97 10.35 5.94
N SER A 13 -20.42 9.30 6.57
CA SER A 13 -21.23 8.19 7.08
C SER A 13 -22.17 8.58 8.22
N VAL A 14 -21.75 9.51 9.08
CA VAL A 14 -22.60 10.02 10.19
C VAL A 14 -23.70 10.93 9.64
N ILE A 15 -23.38 11.82 8.70
CA ILE A 15 -24.37 12.72 8.09
C ILE A 15 -25.44 11.92 7.33
N GLY A 16 -25.06 10.84 6.66
CA GLY A 16 -25.99 9.99 5.91
C GLY A 16 -26.99 9.19 6.77
N VAL A 17 -26.79 9.11 8.09
CA VAL A 17 -27.78 8.49 9.00
C VAL A 17 -29.08 9.30 9.07
N ILE A 18 -28.99 10.63 9.01
CA ILE A 18 -30.13 11.55 9.12
C ILE A 18 -31.20 11.29 8.04
N PRO A 19 -30.88 11.28 6.73
CA PRO A 19 -31.86 11.00 5.70
C PRO A 19 -32.38 9.55 5.74
N VAL A 20 -31.59 8.59 6.24
CA VAL A 20 -32.01 7.19 6.40
C VAL A 20 -33.09 7.08 7.48
N ILE A 21 -32.91 7.74 8.62
CA ILE A 21 -33.92 7.78 9.68
C ILE A 21 -35.19 8.49 9.19
N TRP A 22 -35.04 9.60 8.48
CA TRP A 22 -36.19 10.33 7.91
C TRP A 22 -36.99 9.48 6.91
N ALA A 23 -36.31 8.78 6.00
CA ALA A 23 -36.96 7.84 5.06
C ALA A 23 -37.67 6.70 5.79
N ALA A 24 -37.05 6.16 6.85
CA ALA A 24 -37.66 5.12 7.67
C ALA A 24 -38.92 5.62 8.42
N LEU A 25 -38.95 6.88 8.85
CA LEU A 25 -40.11 7.49 9.50
C LEU A 25 -41.30 7.68 8.54
N ILE A 26 -41.03 8.01 7.28
CA ILE A 26 -42.07 8.12 6.23
C ILE A 26 -42.57 6.74 5.83
N ALA A 27 -41.70 5.74 5.77
CA ALA A 27 -42.05 4.37 5.38
C ALA A 27 -42.73 3.57 6.51
N ALA A 28 -42.51 3.92 7.78
CA ALA A 28 -42.99 3.19 8.95
C ALA A 28 -44.50 2.84 8.94
N PRO A 29 -45.43 3.73 8.54
CA PRO A 29 -46.86 3.42 8.52
C PRO A 29 -47.25 2.34 7.51
N TYR A 30 -46.46 2.18 6.44
CA TYR A 30 -46.76 1.30 5.30
C TYR A 30 -46.05 -0.05 5.37
N MET A 31 -45.22 -0.26 6.40
CA MET A 31 -44.42 -1.48 6.59
C MET A 31 -45.17 -2.58 7.37
N ARG A 32 -46.52 -2.51 7.48
CA ARG A 32 -47.30 -3.42 8.33
C ARG A 32 -47.53 -4.80 7.69
N ASN A 33 -47.73 -4.88 6.37
CA ASN A 33 -47.93 -6.14 5.63
C ASN A 33 -46.83 -6.44 4.59
N GLY A 34 -45.83 -5.58 4.46
CA GLY A 34 -44.69 -5.77 3.55
C GLY A 34 -44.54 -4.63 2.53
N LEU A 35 -43.29 -4.35 2.16
CA LEU A 35 -42.92 -3.21 1.31
C LEU A 35 -43.52 -3.30 -0.11
N LEU A 36 -43.72 -4.52 -0.62
CA LEU A 36 -44.17 -4.76 -1.99
C LEU A 36 -45.68 -4.55 -2.19
N GLU A 37 -46.49 -4.72 -1.15
CA GLU A 37 -47.95 -4.50 -1.24
C GLU A 37 -48.34 -3.02 -1.22
N HIS A 38 -47.47 -2.16 -0.69
CA HIS A 38 -47.77 -0.74 -0.46
C HIS A 38 -46.89 0.19 -1.30
N MET A 39 -46.34 -0.28 -2.43
CA MET A 39 -45.44 0.52 -3.27
C MET A 39 -46.11 1.80 -3.81
N ASP A 40 -47.39 1.73 -4.16
CA ASP A 40 -48.15 2.89 -4.65
C ASP A 40 -48.39 3.91 -3.53
N GLU A 41 -48.68 3.44 -2.31
CA GLU A 41 -48.89 4.29 -1.13
C GLU A 41 -47.58 4.93 -0.63
N LEU A 42 -46.46 4.20 -0.70
CA LEU A 42 -45.13 4.72 -0.43
C LEU A 42 -44.79 5.88 -1.36
N SER A 43 -45.13 5.75 -2.66
CA SER A 43 -44.94 6.81 -3.65
C SER A 43 -45.73 8.08 -3.33
N GLY A 44 -46.94 7.92 -2.77
CA GLY A 44 -47.77 9.00 -2.28
C GLY A 44 -47.19 9.67 -1.03
N ALA A 45 -46.61 8.88 -0.11
CA ALA A 45 -45.98 9.38 1.10
C ALA A 45 -44.77 10.28 0.82
N PHE A 46 -44.00 10.00 -0.24
CA PHE A 46 -42.91 10.88 -0.69
C PHE A 46 -43.40 12.26 -1.16
N ARG A 47 -44.66 12.41 -1.58
CA ARG A 47 -45.25 13.71 -1.95
C ARG A 47 -45.64 14.55 -0.74
N GLN A 48 -45.73 13.96 0.46
CA GLN A 48 -46.06 14.66 1.70
C GLN A 48 -44.99 14.42 2.79
N PRO A 49 -43.80 15.01 2.64
CA PRO A 49 -42.59 14.69 3.42
C PRO A 49 -42.66 14.97 4.92
N PHE A 50 -43.67 15.70 5.40
CA PHE A 50 -43.79 16.14 6.79
C PHE A 50 -44.92 15.45 7.58
N GLN A 51 -45.69 14.54 6.96
CA GLN A 51 -46.74 13.79 7.67
C GLN A 51 -46.19 12.54 8.35
N ILE A 52 -45.45 12.74 9.44
CA ILE A 52 -44.84 11.65 10.21
C ILE A 52 -45.89 11.07 11.19
N ARG A 53 -46.31 9.83 10.96
CA ARG A 53 -47.16 9.07 11.91
C ARG A 53 -46.32 8.05 12.67
N ILE A 54 -46.21 8.25 13.97
CA ILE A 54 -45.55 7.29 14.87
C ILE A 54 -46.48 6.10 15.05
N THR A 55 -46.00 4.91 14.70
CA THR A 55 -46.74 3.64 14.80
C THR A 55 -45.92 2.64 15.59
N GLU A 56 -46.54 1.55 16.03
CA GLU A 56 -45.86 0.48 16.78
C GLU A 56 -44.68 -0.13 16.02
N ASN A 57 -44.72 -0.08 14.68
CA ASN A 57 -43.70 -0.64 13.80
C ASN A 57 -42.57 0.35 13.44
N THR A 58 -42.63 1.60 13.93
CA THR A 58 -41.62 2.63 13.62
C THR A 58 -40.21 2.21 14.04
N LEU A 59 -40.05 1.61 15.22
CA LEU A 59 -38.73 1.19 15.72
C LEU A 59 -38.15 0.04 14.88
N ARG A 60 -38.97 -0.94 14.49
CA ARG A 60 -38.55 -2.06 13.63
C ARG A 60 -38.12 -1.58 12.25
N THR A 61 -38.84 -0.61 11.70
CA THR A 61 -38.54 -0.02 10.38
C THR A 61 -37.24 0.76 10.40
N ILE A 62 -37.00 1.60 11.41
CA ILE A 62 -35.74 2.35 11.57
C ILE A 62 -34.55 1.39 11.67
N LEU A 63 -34.67 0.34 12.50
CA LEU A 63 -33.61 -0.65 12.66
C LEU A 63 -33.27 -1.33 11.32
N PHE A 64 -34.28 -1.74 10.56
CA PHE A 64 -34.11 -2.40 9.27
C PHE A 64 -33.35 -1.51 8.27
N PHE A 65 -33.74 -0.24 8.14
CA PHE A 65 -33.07 0.71 7.26
C PHE A 65 -31.63 1.02 7.70
N LEU A 66 -31.38 1.13 9.00
CA LEU A 66 -30.01 1.31 9.53
C LEU A 66 -29.11 0.11 9.24
N VAL A 67 -29.63 -1.12 9.34
CA VAL A 67 -28.88 -2.34 9.02
C VAL A 67 -28.51 -2.36 7.52
N ILE A 68 -29.46 -2.06 6.63
CA ILE A 68 -29.19 -1.98 5.18
C ILE A 68 -28.13 -0.91 4.88
N TYR A 69 -28.22 0.25 5.54
CA TYR A 69 -27.26 1.33 5.38
C TYR A 69 -25.85 0.93 5.84
N ALA A 70 -25.75 0.29 7.01
CA ALA A 70 -24.47 -0.20 7.54
C ALA A 70 -23.83 -1.25 6.61
N VAL A 71 -24.62 -2.20 6.10
CA VAL A 71 -24.14 -3.22 5.14
C VAL A 71 -23.66 -2.57 3.85
N SER A 72 -24.42 -1.59 3.32
CA SER A 72 -24.07 -0.87 2.09
C SER A 72 -22.76 -0.09 2.22
N ILE A 73 -22.56 0.60 3.35
CA ILE A 73 -21.27 1.26 3.67
C ILE A 73 -20.15 0.23 3.79
N GLY A 74 -20.39 -0.90 4.47
CA GLY A 74 -19.40 -1.97 4.64
C GLY A 74 -18.90 -2.52 3.31
N ILE A 75 -19.82 -2.79 2.37
CA ILE A 75 -19.48 -3.25 1.01
C ILE A 75 -18.71 -2.17 0.25
N TRP A 76 -19.15 -0.92 0.32
CA TRP A 76 -18.50 0.18 -0.37
C TRP A 76 -17.08 0.44 0.14
N LEU A 77 -16.87 0.38 1.46
CA LEU A 77 -15.53 0.49 2.06
C LEU A 77 -14.63 -0.68 1.67
N SER A 78 -15.17 -1.90 1.62
CA SER A 78 -14.42 -3.10 1.27
C SER A 78 -14.04 -3.15 -0.22
N THR A 79 -14.85 -2.56 -1.09
CA THR A 79 -14.63 -2.54 -2.55
C THR A 79 -13.59 -1.49 -2.97
N ARG A 80 -13.18 -0.60 -2.06
CA ARG A 80 -12.19 0.45 -2.39
C ARG A 80 -10.80 -0.15 -2.56
N ARG A 81 -10.30 -0.09 -3.80
CA ARG A 81 -8.90 -0.38 -4.10
C ARG A 81 -8.01 0.81 -3.74
N ASN A 82 -6.76 0.51 -3.41
CA ASN A 82 -5.75 1.52 -3.11
C ASN A 82 -5.20 2.10 -4.42
N TYR A 83 -5.87 3.11 -4.97
CA TYR A 83 -5.45 3.80 -6.18
C TYR A 83 -4.40 4.88 -5.87
N ARG A 84 -3.35 4.95 -6.68
CA ARG A 84 -2.31 6.01 -6.64
C ARG A 84 -2.57 7.06 -7.73
N ARG A 85 -3.63 7.84 -7.55
CA ARG A 85 -4.03 8.89 -8.50
C ARG A 85 -2.95 9.98 -8.54
N GLY A 86 -2.52 10.36 -9.75
CA GLY A 86 -1.49 11.39 -9.95
C GLY A 86 -0.03 10.91 -9.82
N GLU A 87 0.20 9.64 -9.47
CA GLU A 87 1.53 9.00 -9.50
C GLU A 87 1.60 7.89 -10.55
N GLU A 88 0.77 7.98 -11.60
CA GLU A 88 0.59 6.92 -12.60
C GLU A 88 1.86 6.68 -13.44
N HIS A 89 2.62 7.75 -13.71
CA HIS A 89 3.92 7.68 -14.37
C HIS A 89 5.09 7.42 -13.41
N GLY A 90 4.78 7.10 -12.15
CA GLY A 90 5.76 6.85 -11.10
C GLY A 90 5.91 8.04 -10.15
N SER A 91 6.16 7.71 -8.88
CA SER A 91 6.36 8.67 -7.80
C SER A 91 7.86 8.99 -7.58
N ALA A 92 8.70 8.72 -8.59
CA ALA A 92 10.15 8.85 -8.45
C ALA A 92 10.55 10.31 -8.31
N LYS A 93 11.42 10.60 -7.34
CA LYS A 93 11.94 11.94 -7.08
C LYS A 93 13.46 11.86 -6.93
N TRP A 94 14.15 12.87 -7.45
CA TRP A 94 15.58 13.04 -7.20
C TRP A 94 15.81 13.25 -5.71
N GLY A 95 16.69 12.43 -5.13
CA GLY A 95 17.05 12.50 -3.72
C GLY A 95 18.45 13.05 -3.56
N ASP A 96 18.66 13.80 -2.47
CA ASP A 96 20.00 14.20 -2.06
C ASP A 96 20.83 12.96 -1.65
N PRO A 97 22.03 12.76 -2.24
CA PRO A 97 22.87 11.59 -1.96
C PRO A 97 23.22 11.42 -0.48
N LYS A 98 23.44 12.51 0.27
CA LYS A 98 23.81 12.42 1.70
C LYS A 98 22.65 11.88 2.52
N THR A 99 21.45 12.36 2.24
CA THR A 99 20.22 11.91 2.89
C THR A 99 19.92 10.44 2.57
N LEU A 100 20.07 10.04 1.30
CA LEU A 100 19.89 8.64 0.88
C LEU A 100 20.91 7.72 1.56
N ASN A 101 22.19 8.11 1.58
CA ASN A 101 23.24 7.31 2.20
C ASN A 101 23.01 7.16 3.71
N LYS A 102 22.66 8.23 4.42
CA LYS A 102 22.35 8.16 5.86
C LYS A 102 21.18 7.22 6.16
N ARG A 103 20.19 7.15 5.27
CA ARG A 103 19.00 6.31 5.43
C ARG A 103 19.26 4.83 5.14
N TYR A 104 20.08 4.53 4.14
CA TYR A 104 20.20 3.19 3.59
C TYR A 104 21.54 2.50 3.87
N ALA A 105 22.60 3.24 4.18
CA ALA A 105 23.88 2.65 4.53
C ALA A 105 23.85 2.05 5.94
N ASP A 106 24.50 0.91 6.09
CA ASP A 106 24.83 0.34 7.38
C ASP A 106 26.06 1.03 7.99
N ARG A 107 26.17 0.97 9.32
CA ARG A 107 27.30 1.51 10.08
C ARG A 107 28.58 0.74 9.79
N ILE A 108 28.48 -0.57 9.60
CA ILE A 108 29.61 -1.44 9.26
C ILE A 108 29.87 -1.33 7.75
N PRO A 109 31.05 -0.82 7.32
CA PRO A 109 31.32 -0.59 5.90
C PRO A 109 31.24 -1.85 5.03
N GLU A 110 31.71 -2.98 5.55
CA GLU A 110 31.72 -4.29 4.87
C GLU A 110 30.31 -4.83 4.58
N ASN A 111 29.32 -4.47 5.42
CA ASN A 111 27.93 -4.89 5.26
C ASN A 111 27.14 -3.98 4.30
N ASN A 112 27.82 -3.27 3.42
CA ASN A 112 27.22 -2.41 2.43
C ASN A 112 27.53 -2.87 1.01
N LYS A 113 26.58 -2.67 0.11
CA LYS A 113 26.77 -2.70 -1.34
C LYS A 113 26.99 -1.28 -1.84
N LEU A 114 28.06 -1.09 -2.60
CA LEU A 114 28.42 0.19 -3.21
C LEU A 114 27.61 0.40 -4.48
N LEU A 115 26.80 1.46 -4.51
CA LEU A 115 25.98 1.81 -5.69
C LEU A 115 26.61 2.94 -6.48
N THR A 116 27.07 3.97 -5.79
CA THR A 116 27.78 5.12 -6.37
C THR A 116 28.90 5.56 -5.42
N ARG A 117 29.66 6.60 -5.79
CA ARG A 117 30.69 7.20 -4.93
C ARG A 117 30.15 7.62 -3.56
N ASN A 118 28.89 8.09 -3.51
CA ASN A 118 28.31 8.73 -2.33
C ASN A 118 27.12 7.96 -1.74
N VAL A 119 26.63 6.90 -2.40
CA VAL A 119 25.45 6.14 -1.97
C VAL A 119 25.78 4.66 -1.85
N ARG A 120 25.46 4.12 -0.68
CA ARG A 120 25.60 2.71 -0.32
C ARG A 120 24.28 2.19 0.25
N ILE A 121 24.06 0.89 0.12
CA ILE A 121 22.90 0.22 0.70
C ILE A 121 23.36 -0.96 1.55
N GLY A 122 22.86 -1.05 2.78
CA GLY A 122 23.16 -2.16 3.67
C GLY A 122 22.67 -3.50 3.10
N LEU A 123 23.30 -4.60 3.48
CA LEU A 123 22.89 -5.95 3.05
C LEU A 123 21.64 -6.47 3.80
N ASN A 124 21.19 -5.78 4.86
CA ASN A 124 19.99 -6.15 5.60
C ASN A 124 18.70 -5.58 4.96
N GLY A 125 18.18 -6.33 3.99
CA GLY A 125 16.89 -6.14 3.31
C GLY A 125 15.72 -5.71 4.21
N ARG A 126 15.62 -6.30 5.41
CA ARG A 126 14.49 -6.12 6.33
C ARG A 126 14.51 -4.74 6.99
N LYS A 127 15.70 -4.23 7.32
CA LYS A 127 15.89 -2.93 7.98
C LYS A 127 15.34 -1.77 7.15
N HIS A 128 15.64 -1.76 5.86
CA HIS A 128 15.20 -0.70 4.95
C HIS A 128 13.96 -1.05 4.12
N ARG A 129 13.47 -2.31 4.19
CA ARG A 129 12.31 -2.82 3.42
C ARG A 129 12.46 -2.55 1.91
N ARG A 130 13.65 -2.84 1.39
CA ARG A 130 14.00 -2.63 -0.04
C ARG A 130 14.64 -3.88 -0.61
N ASN A 131 14.41 -4.10 -1.90
CA ASN A 131 15.11 -5.10 -2.67
C ASN A 131 16.57 -4.68 -2.87
N LEU A 132 17.49 -5.63 -2.73
CA LEU A 132 18.94 -5.43 -2.86
C LEU A 132 19.49 -5.91 -4.19
N ASN A 133 18.66 -6.47 -5.06
CA ASN A 133 19.04 -6.85 -6.41
C ASN A 133 19.34 -5.59 -7.22
N VAL A 134 20.47 -5.59 -7.92
CA VAL A 134 20.93 -4.46 -8.73
C VAL A 134 21.18 -4.95 -10.14
N MET A 135 20.58 -4.26 -11.11
CA MET A 135 20.84 -4.43 -12.53
C MET A 135 21.71 -3.26 -12.99
N VAL A 136 22.87 -3.57 -13.57
CA VAL A 136 23.79 -2.56 -14.09
C VAL A 136 23.73 -2.58 -15.61
N ILE A 137 23.18 -1.51 -16.19
CA ILE A 137 23.05 -1.33 -17.64
C ILE A 137 24.06 -0.26 -18.08
N GLY A 138 24.72 -0.50 -19.20
CA GLY A 138 25.63 0.46 -19.82
C GLY A 138 26.22 -0.10 -21.11
N GLY A 139 26.66 0.78 -22.01
CA GLY A 139 27.27 0.40 -23.27
C GLY A 139 28.55 -0.43 -23.12
N SER A 140 29.07 -0.92 -24.24
CA SER A 140 30.42 -1.51 -24.29
C SER A 140 31.46 -0.47 -23.86
N GLY A 141 32.45 -0.86 -23.05
CA GLY A 141 33.47 0.07 -22.54
C GLY A 141 33.02 1.03 -21.43
N ALA A 142 31.75 1.05 -21.02
CA ALA A 142 31.25 1.92 -19.94
C ALA A 142 31.83 1.63 -18.54
N GLY A 143 32.72 0.64 -18.42
CA GLY A 143 33.41 0.34 -17.17
C GLY A 143 32.56 -0.34 -16.10
N LYS A 144 31.45 -1.00 -16.45
CA LYS A 144 30.57 -1.75 -15.52
C LYS A 144 31.38 -2.67 -14.59
N THR A 145 32.30 -3.45 -15.16
CA THR A 145 33.18 -4.36 -14.41
C THR A 145 34.12 -3.60 -13.47
N ARG A 146 34.75 -2.51 -13.96
CA ARG A 146 35.73 -1.73 -13.19
C ARG A 146 35.11 -0.89 -12.08
N PHE A 147 34.00 -0.21 -12.35
CA PHE A 147 33.40 0.77 -11.43
C PHE A 147 32.34 0.19 -10.51
N TYR A 148 31.67 -0.89 -10.90
CA TYR A 148 30.65 -1.53 -10.07
C TYR A 148 31.09 -2.90 -9.55
N CYS A 149 31.45 -3.84 -10.43
CA CYS A 149 31.71 -5.22 -10.01
C CYS A 149 32.95 -5.33 -9.12
N LYS A 150 34.12 -4.85 -9.59
CA LYS A 150 35.40 -4.93 -8.85
C LYS A 150 35.33 -4.39 -7.42
N PRO A 151 34.85 -3.15 -7.16
CA PRO A 151 34.80 -2.63 -5.79
C PRO A 151 33.81 -3.39 -4.90
N ASN A 152 32.68 -3.87 -5.43
CA ASN A 152 31.74 -4.68 -4.64
C ASN A 152 32.30 -6.07 -4.31
N VAL A 153 33.10 -6.67 -5.20
CA VAL A 153 33.77 -7.95 -4.87
C VAL A 153 34.90 -7.74 -3.88
N MET A 154 35.72 -6.70 -4.04
CA MET A 154 36.80 -6.37 -3.11
C MET A 154 36.27 -6.03 -1.70
N GLN A 155 35.06 -5.49 -1.59
CA GLN A 155 34.40 -5.20 -0.32
C GLN A 155 33.58 -6.38 0.24
N CYS A 156 33.47 -7.53 -0.48
CA CYS A 156 32.82 -8.71 0.08
C CYS A 156 33.61 -9.16 1.31
N GLY A 157 33.16 -8.76 2.49
CA GLY A 157 33.70 -9.19 3.78
C GLY A 157 33.28 -10.64 4.04
N GLU A 158 32.45 -10.86 5.06
CA GLU A 158 31.93 -12.20 5.40
C GLU A 158 30.85 -12.75 4.43
N SER A 159 30.65 -12.12 3.27
CA SER A 159 29.59 -12.48 2.32
C SER A 159 30.11 -13.44 1.25
N SER A 160 29.45 -14.57 1.05
CA SER A 160 29.75 -15.47 -0.07
C SER A 160 29.27 -14.86 -1.40
N LEU A 161 30.16 -14.77 -2.39
CA LEU A 161 29.87 -14.25 -3.72
C LEU A 161 30.17 -15.32 -4.78
N VAL A 162 29.23 -15.49 -5.71
CA VAL A 162 29.44 -16.28 -6.94
C VAL A 162 29.57 -15.31 -8.11
N VAL A 163 30.72 -15.34 -8.79
CA VAL A 163 31.01 -14.48 -9.95
C VAL A 163 31.11 -15.36 -11.18
N LEU A 164 30.35 -15.02 -12.21
CA LEU A 164 30.48 -15.62 -13.53
C LEU A 164 31.36 -14.70 -14.38
N ASP A 165 32.57 -15.16 -14.71
CA ASP A 165 33.53 -14.41 -15.51
C ASP A 165 33.78 -15.10 -16.87
N PRO A 166 33.01 -14.79 -17.91
CA PRO A 166 33.12 -15.46 -19.21
C PRO A 166 34.42 -15.13 -19.96
N LYS A 167 35.17 -14.10 -19.56
CA LYS A 167 36.39 -13.66 -20.26
C LYS A 167 37.67 -13.78 -19.42
N GLY A 168 37.57 -14.14 -18.15
CA GLY A 168 38.72 -14.15 -17.23
C GLY A 168 39.27 -12.76 -16.91
N GLU A 169 38.57 -11.67 -17.23
CA GLU A 169 39.03 -10.30 -16.95
C GLU A 169 39.02 -9.97 -15.44
N THR A 170 38.40 -10.85 -14.65
CA THR A 170 38.25 -10.80 -13.21
C THR A 170 39.21 -11.77 -12.53
N ASN A 171 40.35 -12.10 -13.15
CA ASN A 171 41.40 -12.91 -12.53
C ASN A 171 41.91 -12.25 -11.23
N TYR A 172 41.44 -12.78 -10.10
CA TYR A 172 41.95 -12.53 -8.77
C TYR A 172 43.21 -13.39 -8.59
N SER A 173 44.39 -12.78 -8.61
CA SER A 173 45.64 -13.47 -8.28
C SER A 173 45.73 -13.98 -6.82
N HIS A 174 44.67 -13.83 -6.01
CA HIS A 174 44.59 -14.36 -4.64
C HIS A 174 43.15 -14.64 -4.15
N PHE A 175 42.21 -15.04 -5.02
CA PHE A 175 40.90 -15.51 -4.55
C PHE A 175 40.58 -16.87 -5.14
N PHE A 176 40.96 -17.90 -4.36
CA PHE A 176 40.70 -19.29 -4.64
C PHE A 176 39.18 -19.50 -4.78
N ILE A 177 38.80 -20.09 -5.91
CA ILE A 177 37.44 -20.51 -6.19
C ILE A 177 37.08 -21.65 -5.22
N THR A 178 35.87 -21.56 -4.64
CA THR A 178 35.16 -22.53 -3.78
C THR A 178 35.40 -22.41 -2.27
N PHE A 179 34.39 -21.97 -1.51
CA PHE A 179 33.68 -22.84 -0.55
C PHE A 179 32.34 -22.22 -0.12
N PHE A 180 31.31 -23.05 -0.21
CA PHE A 180 29.98 -22.83 0.35
C PHE A 180 30.08 -22.86 1.87
N GLN A 181 29.77 -21.75 2.55
CA GLN A 181 29.45 -21.78 3.98
C GLN A 181 28.24 -20.91 4.27
N ARG A 182 27.10 -21.60 4.35
CA ARG A 182 25.81 -21.10 4.81
C ARG A 182 25.96 -20.54 6.23
N ARG A 183 25.85 -19.22 6.41
CA ARG A 183 25.40 -18.66 7.70
C ARG A 183 23.88 -18.51 7.62
N GLU A 184 23.19 -19.29 8.43
CA GLU A 184 21.78 -19.06 8.71
C GLU A 184 21.61 -17.65 9.27
N MET A 185 20.61 -16.94 8.75
CA MET A 185 20.21 -15.66 9.30
C MET A 185 19.70 -15.87 10.72
N GLN A 186 20.40 -15.31 11.70
CA GLN A 186 19.81 -14.92 12.99
C GLN A 186 19.45 -13.43 12.95
#